data_AF-A0A350IV16-F1
#
_entry.id   AF-A0A350IV16-F1
#
_cell.length_a   1.000
_cell.length_b   1.000
_cell.length_c   1.000
_cell.angle_alpha   90.00
_cell.angle_beta   90.00
_cell.angle_gamma   90.00
#
_symmetry.space_group_name_H-M   'P 1'
#
loop_
_entity.id
_entity.type
_entity.pdbx_description
1 polymer ?
#
loop_
_entity_poly.entity_id
_entity_poly.type
_entity_poly.pdbx_seq_one_letter_code
_entity_poly.pdbx_strand_id
1 'polypeptide(L)' 'DYLTKPFGSDELLARVRAVLRRVRGTAEAARVIRCGDVVIDLGARVVTRAGEEVRLSPTEYVLLAELAKHPGMVM' A
#
# COMPACT_ATOMS: atom_id res chain seq x y z
N ASP A 1 0.04 -23.35 8.42
CA ASP A 1 -1.16 -24.02 7.88
C ASP A 1 -0.87 -25.45 7.42
N TYR A 2 -1.10 -26.42 8.30
CA TYR A 2 -1.04 -27.85 7.95
C TYR A 2 -2.34 -28.26 7.24
N LEU A 3 -2.28 -29.17 6.26
CA LEU A 3 -3.44 -29.73 5.56
C LEU A 3 -3.30 -31.26 5.59
N THR A 4 -4.25 -31.93 6.24
CA THR A 4 -4.36 -33.40 6.29
C THR A 4 -5.06 -33.92 5.05
N LYS A 5 -4.54 -35.00 4.44
CA LYS A 5 -5.10 -35.63 3.22
C LYS A 5 -6.52 -36.21 3.44
N PRO A 6 -7.34 -36.36 2.36
CA PRO A 6 -7.08 -35.96 0.99
C PRO A 6 -7.74 -34.60 0.71
N PHE A 7 -6.93 -33.64 0.26
CA PHE A 7 -7.43 -32.33 -0.18
C PHE A 7 -7.31 -32.25 -1.70
N GLY A 8 -8.33 -31.67 -2.33
CA GLY A 8 -8.33 -31.43 -3.77
C GLY A 8 -7.26 -30.40 -4.16
N SER A 9 -6.73 -30.50 -5.38
CA SER A 9 -5.79 -29.53 -5.94
C SER A 9 -6.32 -28.09 -5.88
N ASP A 10 -7.63 -27.91 -5.99
CA ASP A 10 -8.29 -26.60 -5.97
C ASP A 10 -8.26 -25.93 -4.61
N GLU A 11 -8.34 -26.71 -3.53
CA GLU A 11 -8.30 -26.19 -2.16
C GLU A 11 -6.89 -25.71 -1.80
N LEU A 12 -5.86 -26.46 -2.22
CA LEU A 12 -4.47 -26.04 -2.08
C LEU A 12 -4.21 -24.73 -2.85
N LEU A 13 -4.64 -24.66 -4.11
CA LEU A 13 -4.50 -23.47 -4.93
C LEU A 13 -5.27 -22.27 -4.35
N ALA A 14 -6.48 -22.48 -3.83
CA ALA A 14 -7.26 -21.44 -3.16
C ALA A 14 -6.53 -20.90 -1.92
N ARG A 15 -5.90 -21.77 -1.15
CA ARG A 15 -5.15 -21.36 0.05
C ARG A 15 -3.87 -20.61 -0.30
N VAL A 16 -3.12 -21.05 -1.32
CA VAL A 16 -1.97 -20.30 -1.84
C VAL A 16 -2.40 -18.90 -2.30
N ARG A 17 -3.49 -18.80 -3.09
CA ARG A 17 -4.02 -17.49 -3.51
C ARG A 17 -4.44 -16.61 -2.33
N ALA A 18 -5.09 -17.17 -1.32
CA ALA A 18 -5.51 -16.44 -0.13
C ALA A 18 -4.32 -15.90 0.68
N VAL A 19 -3.26 -16.70 0.85
CA VAL A 19 -2.02 -16.27 1.52
C VAL A 19 -1.32 -15.18 0.72
N LEU A 20 -1.19 -15.35 -0.60
CA LEU A 20 -0.58 -14.33 -1.47
C LEU A 20 -1.38 -13.02 -1.46
N ARG A 21 -2.72 -13.08 -1.44
CA ARG A 21 -3.58 -11.90 -1.32
C ARG A 21 -3.40 -11.21 0.02
N ARG A 22 -3.25 -11.96 1.12
CA ARG A 22 -2.98 -11.38 2.45
C ARG A 22 -1.65 -10.65 2.46
N VAL A 23 -0.59 -11.24 1.91
CA VAL A 23 0.73 -10.60 1.80
C VAL A 23 0.68 -9.34 0.92
N ARG A 24 -0.06 -9.38 -0.20
CA ARG A 24 -0.27 -8.21 -1.06
C ARG A 24 -1.09 -7.11 -0.39
N GLY A 25 -2.16 -7.46 0.34
CA GLY A 25 -2.97 -6.50 1.10
C GLY A 25 -2.19 -5.78 2.20
N THR A 26 -1.23 -6.46 2.85
CA THR A 26 -0.32 -5.82 3.81
C THR A 26 0.66 -4.88 3.11
N ALA A 27 1.11 -5.20 1.89
CA ALA A 27 1.93 -4.30 1.07
C ALA A 27 1.14 -3.11 0.50
N GLU A 28 -0.17 -3.26 0.29
CA GLU A 28 -1.10 -2.20 -0.10
C GLU A 28 -1.37 -1.24 1.06
N ALA A 29 -1.51 -1.77 2.29
CA ALA A 29 -1.61 -0.95 3.50
C ALA A 29 -0.33 -0.12 3.77
N ALA A 30 0.84 -0.58 3.30
CA ALA A 30 2.10 0.15 3.42
C ALA A 30 2.26 1.30 2.40
N ARG A 31 1.28 1.55 1.53
CA ARG A 31 1.36 2.57 0.46
C ARG A 31 0.62 3.86 0.77
N VAL A 32 -0.24 3.90 1.79
CA VAL A 32 -1.04 5.09 2.09
C VAL A 32 -0.52 5.77 3.36
N ILE A 33 0.01 6.99 3.20
CA ILE A 33 0.49 7.82 4.30
C ILE A 33 -0.56 8.89 4.59
N ARG A 34 -0.93 9.04 5.87
CA ARG A 34 -1.89 10.06 6.32
C ARG A 34 -1.21 11.06 7.24
N CYS A 35 -1.34 12.34 6.94
CA CYS A 35 -0.80 13.44 7.73
C CYS A 35 -1.86 14.55 7.81
N GLY A 36 -2.59 14.61 8.94
CA GLY A 36 -3.75 15.49 9.08
C GLY A 36 -4.77 15.25 7.97
N ASP A 37 -5.13 16.30 7.24
CA ASP A 37 -6.07 16.23 6.12
C ASP A 37 -5.46 15.72 4.82
N VAL A 38 -4.14 15.47 4.80
CA VAL A 38 -3.41 15.02 3.60
C VAL A 38 -3.29 13.50 3.59
N VAL A 39 -3.64 12.90 2.46
CA VAL A 39 -3.49 11.47 2.20
C VAL A 39 -2.62 11.30 0.95
N ILE A 40 -1.56 10.50 1.07
CA ILE A 40 -0.63 10.20 -0.02
C ILE A 40 -0.74 8.71 -0.29
N ASP A 41 -1.26 8.34 -1.46
CA ASP A 41 -1.19 6.98 -1.98
C ASP A 41 0.07 6.84 -2.86
N LEU A 42 1.12 6.27 -2.28
CA LEU A 42 2.39 6.00 -2.95
C LEU A 42 2.27 4.95 -4.06
N GLY A 43 1.25 4.09 -4.01
CA GLY A 43 0.96 3.09 -5.03
C GLY A 43 0.31 3.69 -6.26
N ALA A 44 -0.70 4.53 -6.05
CA ALA A 44 -1.41 5.23 -7.11
C ALA A 44 -0.69 6.50 -7.59
N ARG A 45 0.30 6.98 -6.84
CA ARG A 45 0.92 8.32 -6.99
C ARG A 45 -0.14 9.43 -6.96
N VAL A 46 -1.09 9.30 -6.05
CA VAL A 46 -2.20 10.27 -5.85
C VAL A 46 -2.04 10.92 -4.49
N VAL A 47 -2.26 12.23 -4.44
CA VAL A 47 -2.27 13.00 -3.19
C VAL A 47 -3.62 13.66 -3.10
N THR A 48 -4.28 13.50 -1.95
CA THR A 48 -5.53 14.21 -1.65
C THR A 48 -5.36 15.07 -0.40
N ARG A 49 -6.08 16.18 -0.35
CA ARG A 49 -6.18 17.05 0.82
C ARG A 49 -7.66 17.30 1.09
N ALA A 50 -8.11 16.97 2.30
CA ALA A 50 -9.53 17.05 2.68
C ALA A 50 -10.47 16.31 1.70
N GLY A 51 -9.98 15.22 1.09
CA GLY A 51 -10.72 14.41 0.12
C GLY A 51 -10.61 14.87 -1.35
N GLU A 52 -10.07 16.06 -1.61
CA GLU A 52 -9.87 16.59 -2.97
C GLU A 52 -8.49 16.22 -3.50
N GLU A 53 -8.40 15.79 -4.77
CA GLU A 53 -7.13 15.46 -5.40
C GLU A 53 -6.29 16.72 -5.68
N VAL A 54 -5.04 16.68 -5.23
CA VAL A 54 -4.06 17.76 -5.44
C VAL A 54 -3.10 17.32 -6.54
N ARG A 55 -3.14 18.02 -7.68
CA ARG A 55 -2.19 17.80 -8.76
C ARG A 55 -0.83 18.38 -8.40
N LEU A 56 0.17 17.51 -8.34
CA LEU A 56 1.56 17.87 -8.15
C LEU A 56 2.33 17.67 -9.44
N SER A 57 3.32 18.51 -9.69
CA SER A 57 4.34 18.23 -10.70
C SER A 57 5.14 16.97 -10.31
N PRO A 58 5.84 16.34 -11.27
CA PRO A 58 6.65 15.16 -10.98
C PRO A 58 7.68 15.39 -9.86
N THR A 59 8.31 16.57 -9.83
CA THR A 59 9.32 16.93 -8.83
C THR A 59 8.71 17.14 -7.45
N GLU A 60 7.57 17.83 -7.36
CA GLU A 60 6.86 18.04 -6.09
C GLU A 60 6.40 16.72 -5.49
N TYR A 61 5.87 15.81 -6.32
CA TYR A 61 5.47 14.49 -5.86
C TYR A 61 6.67 13.71 -5.30
N VAL A 62 7.81 13.71 -6.01
CA VAL A 62 9.02 12.99 -5.56
C VAL A 62 9.49 13.53 -4.22
N LEU A 63 9.58 14.86 -4.06
CA LEU A 63 9.98 15.49 -2.80
C LEU A 63 9.03 15.11 -1.66
N LEU A 64 7.72 15.24 -1.89
CA LEU A 64 6.71 14.91 -0.89
C LEU A 64 6.76 13.42 -0.50
N ALA A 65 6.92 12.53 -1.48
CA ALA A 65 7.00 11.10 -1.24
C ALA A 65 8.25 10.72 -0.41
N GLU A 66 9.40 11.35 -0.66
CA GLU A 66 10.61 11.11 0.14
C GLU A 66 10.46 11.66 1.56
N LEU A 67 9.93 12.87 1.73
CA LEU A 67 9.64 13.42 3.07
C LEU A 67 8.65 12.54 3.85
N ALA A 68 7.62 12.02 3.18
CA ALA A 68 6.61 11.17 3.79
C ALA A 68 7.16 9.80 4.23
N LYS A 69 8.16 9.25 3.51
CA LYS A 69 8.85 8.01 3.89
C LYS A 69 9.78 8.18 5.09
N HIS A 70 10.27 9.40 5.33
CA HIS A 70 11.25 9.71 6.38
C HIS A 70 10.72 10.76 7.39
N PRO A 71 9.62 10.48 8.11
CA PRO A 71 9.01 11.45 9.02
C PRO A 71 9.98 11.87 10.13
N GLY A 72 10.14 13.18 10.32
CA GLY A 72 10.97 13.75 11.39
C GLY A 72 12.47 13.86 11.09
N MET A 73 12.92 13.49 9.89
CA MET A 73 14.28 13.78 9.45
C MET A 73 14.35 15.14 8.76
N VAL A 74 15.43 15.87 9.01
CA VAL A 74 15.83 17.03 8.21
C VAL A 74 16.71 16.49 7.09
N MET A 75 16.31 16.66 5.82
CA MET A 75 17.11 16.30 4.63
C MET A 75 18.06 17.43 4.23
#